data_AF-A0A2W6USL0-F1
#
_entry.id   AF-A0A2W6USL0-F1
#
_cell.length_a   1.000
_cell.length_b   1.000
_cell.length_c   1.000
_cell.angle_alpha   90.00
_cell.angle_beta   90.00
_cell.angle_gamma   90.00
#
_symmetry.space_group_name_H-M   'P 1'
#
loop_
_entity.id
_entity.type
_entity.pdbx_description
1 polymer ?
#
loop_
_entity_poly.entity_id
_entity_poly.type
_entity_poly.pdbx_seq_one_letter_code
_entity_poly.pdbx_strand_id
1 'polypeptide(L)'
;MCAIFAVVYVRRACRGTGCALSTERVTASSCRTGSRTPDPDGCSAGLHEVARLCLFVHYCASCAGTGWASRLPSLSTDFAADGSSDPMDFHNNEVLPQERQQRIHALLKANGRVVASDLAVRFGVSEDSIRRDLRDMASKGMCRKVYGGALLPTAHFDALSQRMQRHDGERSVLARHAASLLQAGQTVLLDAGSTNVEIAQALRGVPITVVTNAPTVAAVLCDDPVAEVVMIGGRVDRASGGAIGGSAQRQLADLQVDVCIPGICALDPETGVWGNSAEEAAFKQAMIQASGVTIIVAGAGKLGTRATYRIGTLAQVDHLVVAADLSAELREQFMAGQMQLHLVPVDAA
;
A
#
# COMPACT_ATOMS: atom_id res chain seq x y z
N MET A 1 4.98 18.50 18.87
CA MET A 1 3.95 17.59 19.40
C MET A 1 4.46 16.16 19.25
N CYS A 2 5.03 15.58 20.32
CA CYS A 2 5.43 14.16 20.34
C CYS A 2 4.35 13.36 21.04
N ALA A 3 3.82 12.34 20.37
CA ALA A 3 2.86 11.40 20.92
C ALA A 3 3.52 10.54 22.02
N ILE A 4 2.90 10.49 23.18
CA ILE A 4 3.31 9.69 24.34
C ILE A 4 2.78 8.27 24.12
N PHE A 5 3.66 7.28 23.93
CA PHE A 5 3.32 5.87 24.10
C PHE A 5 3.33 5.54 25.60
N ALA A 6 2.18 5.17 26.15
CA ALA A 6 2.09 4.65 27.51
C ALA A 6 2.38 3.14 27.51
N VAL A 7 3.45 2.73 28.18
CA VAL A 7 3.74 1.32 28.46
C VAL A 7 3.25 1.02 29.87
N VAL A 8 2.30 0.08 30.01
CA VAL A 8 1.82 -0.40 31.30
C VAL A 8 2.72 -1.55 31.75
N TYR A 9 3.42 -1.40 32.86
CA TYR A 9 4.13 -2.48 33.53
C TYR A 9 3.31 -3.01 34.71
N VAL A 10 3.17 -4.32 34.81
CA VAL A 10 2.66 -4.98 36.02
C VAL A 10 3.87 -5.50 36.79
N ARG A 11 4.22 -4.85 37.90
CA ARG A 11 5.32 -5.28 38.77
C ARG A 11 4.74 -6.08 39.94
N ARG A 12 5.14 -7.33 40.08
CA ARG A 12 4.80 -8.16 41.26
C ARG A 12 5.86 -7.92 42.32
N ALA A 13 5.55 -7.12 43.33
CA ALA A 13 6.42 -6.95 44.50
C ALA A 13 5.95 -7.92 45.60
N CYS A 14 6.74 -8.95 45.87
CA CYS A 14 6.52 -9.83 47.03
C CYS A 14 7.26 -9.27 48.25
N ARG A 15 6.51 -8.74 49.22
CA ARG A 15 6.96 -8.62 50.62
C ARG A 15 5.79 -8.98 51.54
N GLY A 16 5.94 -10.09 52.28
CA GLY A 16 4.97 -10.51 53.31
C GLY A 16 3.64 -11.05 52.77
N THR A 17 2.86 -11.66 53.68
CA THR A 17 1.63 -12.42 53.40
C THR A 17 0.46 -11.52 52.96
N GLY A 18 0.52 -11.05 51.72
CA GLY A 18 -0.58 -10.36 51.02
C GLY A 18 -0.13 -9.89 49.64
N CYS A 19 -0.75 -10.38 48.57
CA CYS A 19 -0.57 -9.85 47.21
C CYS A 19 -1.62 -8.77 46.96
N ALA A 20 -1.20 -7.51 46.82
CA ALA A 20 -2.03 -6.43 46.29
C ALA A 20 -1.55 -6.07 44.88
N LEU A 21 -2.48 -5.98 43.93
CA LEU A 21 -2.25 -5.41 42.60
C LEU A 21 -2.27 -3.88 42.74
N SER A 22 -1.13 -3.21 42.55
CA SER A 22 -1.10 -1.76 42.39
C SER A 22 -0.69 -1.40 40.96
N THR A 23 -1.57 -0.70 40.25
CA THR A 23 -1.27 -0.02 38.99
C THR A 23 -0.54 1.28 39.29
N GLU A 24 0.74 1.38 38.92
CA GLU A 24 1.51 2.64 39.07
C GLU A 24 1.78 3.26 37.70
N ARG A 25 1.47 4.55 37.57
CA ARG A 25 1.63 5.34 36.34
C ARG A 25 2.98 6.06 36.43
N VAL A 26 4.01 5.56 35.74
CA VAL A 26 5.34 6.23 35.73
C VAL A 26 5.33 7.34 34.68
N THR A 27 5.34 8.59 35.12
CA THR A 27 5.65 9.76 34.28
C THR A 27 7.16 10.00 34.31
N ALA A 28 7.82 9.95 33.15
CA ALA A 28 9.22 10.33 33.03
C ALA A 28 9.40 11.80 33.47
N SER A 29 10.01 12.03 34.63
CA SER A 29 10.39 13.36 35.09
C SER A 29 11.85 13.38 35.56
N SER A 30 12.61 14.29 34.95
CA SER A 30 13.93 14.82 35.36
C SER A 30 15.14 13.88 35.35
N CYS A 31 15.86 13.85 34.22
CA CYS A 31 17.32 13.71 34.25
C CYS A 31 17.91 15.07 34.69
N ARG A 32 18.35 15.18 35.95
CA ARG A 32 19.27 16.24 36.38
C ARG A 32 20.71 15.75 36.24
N THR A 33 21.49 16.65 35.67
CA THR A 33 22.94 16.76 35.54
C THR A 33 23.79 16.09 36.62
N GLY A 34 24.80 15.32 36.19
CA GLY A 34 25.96 14.91 36.98
C GLY A 34 27.12 14.58 36.05
N SER A 35 28.16 15.40 36.10
CA SER A 35 29.33 15.47 35.23
C SER A 35 30.38 14.37 35.51
N ARG A 36 30.98 13.82 34.44
CA ARG A 36 32.44 13.57 34.29
C ARG A 36 32.74 13.01 32.88
N THR A 37 33.80 13.55 32.29
CA THR A 37 34.38 13.27 30.96
C THR A 37 35.19 11.94 30.92
N PRO A 38 35.63 11.47 29.74
CA PRO A 38 35.72 10.05 29.38
C PRO A 38 37.11 9.44 29.63
N ASP A 39 37.16 8.12 29.73
CA ASP A 39 38.38 7.33 29.48
C ASP A 39 38.05 6.27 28.40
N PRO A 40 38.91 6.05 27.39
CA PRO A 40 38.69 5.11 26.31
C PRO A 40 39.22 3.71 26.68
N ASP A 41 38.78 2.71 25.93
CA ASP A 41 39.21 1.30 25.99
C ASP A 41 38.54 0.42 27.05
N GLY A 42 37.48 -0.27 26.63
CA GLY A 42 36.82 -1.30 27.45
C GLY A 42 35.71 -2.08 26.73
N CYS A 43 36.08 -2.85 25.71
CA CYS A 43 35.42 -4.09 25.23
C CYS A 43 33.90 -4.10 24.93
N SER A 44 33.61 -4.13 23.62
CA SER A 44 32.85 -5.15 22.89
C SER A 44 31.59 -5.81 23.51
N ALA A 45 30.54 -5.83 22.68
CA ALA A 45 29.32 -6.65 22.69
C ALA A 45 28.09 -6.03 23.36
N GLY A 46 27.17 -5.50 22.54
CA GLY A 46 25.89 -5.00 23.05
C GLY A 46 25.00 -4.31 22.04
N LEU A 47 24.79 -4.87 20.85
CA LEU A 47 23.73 -4.43 19.94
C LEU A 47 23.20 -5.63 19.14
N HIS A 48 22.23 -6.36 19.68
CA HIS A 48 21.21 -7.11 18.94
C HIS A 48 20.23 -7.76 19.93
N GLU A 49 19.21 -7.04 20.40
CA GLU A 49 17.96 -7.69 20.86
C GLU A 49 16.80 -6.69 21.05
N VAL A 50 16.25 -6.21 19.94
CA VAL A 50 14.87 -5.72 19.90
C VAL A 50 14.18 -6.36 18.71
N ALA A 51 13.77 -7.62 18.86
CA ALA A 51 12.64 -8.24 18.16
C ALA A 51 12.63 -9.75 18.41
N ARG A 52 11.81 -10.21 19.37
CA ARG A 52 11.02 -11.45 19.32
C ARG A 52 10.33 -11.68 20.67
N LEU A 53 9.07 -11.23 20.79
CA LEU A 53 8.16 -11.80 21.77
C LEU A 53 7.65 -13.14 21.20
N CYS A 54 8.23 -14.25 21.65
CA CYS A 54 7.58 -15.55 21.61
C CYS A 54 7.01 -15.82 23.01
N LEU A 55 5.70 -16.07 23.07
CA LEU A 55 5.01 -16.54 24.26
C LEU A 55 5.44 -18.01 24.49
N PHE A 56 6.37 -18.25 25.41
CA PHE A 56 6.68 -19.61 25.87
C PHE A 56 6.45 -19.68 27.37
N VAL A 57 5.39 -20.36 27.77
CA VAL A 57 5.20 -20.81 29.14
C VAL A 57 6.14 -22.00 29.33
N HIS A 58 7.24 -21.79 30.04
CA HIS A 58 8.08 -22.89 30.52
C HIS A 58 7.79 -23.15 32.00
N TYR A 59 7.24 -24.32 32.25
CA TYR A 59 7.00 -24.88 33.56
C TYR A 59 8.35 -25.25 34.18
N CYS A 60 8.83 -24.48 35.15
CA CYS A 60 10.07 -24.79 35.86
C CYS A 60 9.76 -25.74 37.03
N ALA A 61 10.14 -27.01 36.85
CA ALA A 61 10.14 -28.04 37.87
C ALA A 61 11.25 -27.76 38.91
N SER A 62 10.96 -26.92 39.91
CA SER A 62 11.78 -26.83 41.13
C SER A 62 11.02 -26.29 42.35
N CYS A 63 9.75 -26.70 42.49
CA CYS A 63 8.94 -26.48 43.69
C CYS A 63 7.99 -27.67 43.90
N ALA A 64 8.54 -28.88 43.89
CA ALA A 64 7.88 -30.00 44.53
C ALA A 64 8.11 -29.85 46.05
N GLY A 65 7.07 -29.57 46.82
CA GLY A 65 7.15 -29.74 48.28
C GLY A 65 6.59 -28.64 49.18
N THR A 66 5.66 -27.78 48.75
CA THR A 66 4.89 -26.96 49.70
C THR A 66 3.42 -26.96 49.33
N GLY A 67 2.63 -27.77 50.06
CA GLY A 67 1.21 -28.00 49.87
C GLY A 67 0.35 -26.73 49.82
N TRP A 68 0.07 -26.29 48.59
CA TRP A 68 -0.92 -25.25 48.28
C TRP A 68 -2.10 -25.80 47.45
N ALA A 69 -2.32 -27.11 47.51
CA ALA A 69 -3.51 -27.76 46.96
C ALA A 69 -4.60 -27.84 48.03
N SER A 70 -5.35 -26.75 48.26
CA SER A 70 -6.64 -26.82 48.97
C SER A 70 -7.59 -25.62 48.77
N ARG A 71 -7.32 -24.68 47.84
CA ARG A 71 -8.28 -23.60 47.53
C ARG A 71 -8.35 -23.27 46.04
N LEU A 72 -8.83 -24.25 45.27
CA LEU A 72 -9.42 -24.03 43.95
C LEU A 72 -10.79 -24.72 43.91
N PRO A 73 -11.79 -24.18 43.18
CA PRO A 73 -13.10 -24.81 43.04
C PRO A 73 -12.95 -26.19 42.39
N SER A 74 -13.74 -27.15 42.87
CA SER A 74 -13.81 -28.53 42.38
C SER A 74 -14.10 -28.59 40.88
N LEU A 75 -13.07 -28.84 40.08
CA LEU A 75 -13.21 -29.49 38.79
C LEU A 75 -13.13 -31.00 39.04
N SER A 76 -14.26 -31.66 38.92
CA SER A 76 -14.39 -33.11 39.01
C SER A 76 -13.43 -33.80 38.06
N THR A 77 -12.55 -34.60 38.63
CA THR A 77 -11.76 -35.62 37.94
C THR A 77 -12.65 -36.83 37.70
N ASP A 78 -13.24 -36.93 36.51
CA ASP A 78 -13.70 -38.21 35.97
C ASP A 78 -12.78 -38.57 34.81
N PHE A 79 -11.62 -39.14 35.15
CA PHE A 79 -10.78 -39.86 34.21
C PHE A 79 -11.29 -41.31 34.18
N ALA A 80 -12.37 -41.54 33.44
CA ALA A 80 -12.76 -42.88 33.04
C ALA A 80 -12.01 -43.21 31.76
N ALA A 81 -11.17 -44.25 31.83
CA ALA A 81 -10.65 -44.93 30.66
C ALA A 81 -11.83 -45.59 29.94
N ASP A 82 -12.29 -44.98 28.85
CA ASP A 82 -12.98 -45.71 27.80
C ASP A 82 -12.03 -45.82 26.61
N GLY A 83 -11.85 -47.06 26.15
CA GLY A 83 -11.32 -47.35 24.85
C GLY A 83 -12.51 -47.52 23.90
N SER A 84 -12.91 -46.45 23.24
CA SER A 84 -13.62 -46.54 21.96
C SER A 84 -12.74 -45.96 20.87
N SER A 85 -12.26 -46.84 20.00
CA SER A 85 -11.70 -46.52 18.70
C SER A 85 -12.76 -45.83 17.84
N ASP A 86 -12.87 -44.51 17.94
CA ASP A 86 -13.58 -43.70 16.93
C ASP A 86 -12.59 -43.25 15.86
N PRO A 87 -12.86 -43.53 14.56
CA PRO A 87 -11.95 -43.19 13.48
C PRO A 87 -11.86 -41.66 13.33
N MET A 88 -10.64 -41.18 13.08
CA MET A 88 -10.37 -39.79 12.70
C MET A 88 -11.29 -39.37 11.55
N ASP A 89 -12.22 -38.47 11.88
CA ASP A 89 -13.15 -37.87 10.96
C ASP A 89 -12.38 -36.84 10.09
N PHE A 90 -11.81 -37.30 8.98
CA PHE A 90 -11.33 -36.45 7.90
C PHE A 90 -12.54 -35.86 7.16
N HIS A 91 -13.21 -34.90 7.78
CA HIS A 91 -14.16 -34.07 7.05
C HIS A 91 -13.37 -33.21 6.05
N ASN A 92 -13.40 -33.66 4.80
CA ASN A 92 -13.03 -32.93 3.60
C ASN A 92 -13.52 -31.48 3.70
N ASN A 93 -12.61 -30.57 4.00
CA ASN A 93 -12.85 -29.15 3.82
C ASN A 93 -12.67 -28.84 2.33
N GLU A 94 -13.54 -29.39 1.49
CA GLU A 94 -13.60 -29.06 0.07
C GLU A 94 -14.16 -27.63 -0.08
N VAL A 95 -13.29 -26.67 0.21
CA VAL A 95 -13.52 -25.26 -0.14
C VAL A 95 -13.67 -25.21 -1.66
N LEU A 96 -14.79 -24.66 -2.12
CA LEU A 96 -15.06 -24.53 -3.56
C LEU A 96 -13.90 -23.79 -4.25
N PRO A 97 -13.55 -24.14 -5.49
CA PRO A 97 -12.42 -23.52 -6.19
C PRO A 97 -12.47 -21.99 -6.17
N GLN A 98 -13.66 -21.42 -6.33
CA GLN A 98 -13.86 -19.96 -6.33
C GLN A 98 -13.62 -19.33 -4.95
N GLU A 99 -14.12 -19.94 -3.88
CA GLU A 99 -13.86 -19.50 -2.50
C GLU A 99 -12.38 -19.63 -2.12
N ARG A 100 -11.73 -20.70 -2.60
CA ARG A 100 -10.30 -20.93 -2.39
C ARG A 100 -9.48 -19.86 -3.11
N GLN A 101 -9.81 -19.52 -4.36
CA GLN A 101 -9.18 -18.44 -5.11
C GLN A 101 -9.33 -17.09 -4.40
N GLN A 102 -10.51 -16.77 -3.85
CA GLN A 102 -10.73 -15.55 -3.06
C GLN A 102 -9.83 -15.51 -1.81
N ARG A 103 -9.73 -16.63 -1.07
CA ARG A 103 -8.86 -16.72 0.11
C ARG A 103 -7.37 -16.65 -0.25
N ILE A 104 -6.96 -17.25 -1.36
CA ILE A 104 -5.58 -17.12 -1.89
C ILE A 104 -5.30 -15.67 -2.27
N HIS A 105 -6.26 -14.98 -2.90
CA HIS A 105 -6.13 -13.57 -3.26
C HIS A 105 -5.98 -12.68 -2.03
N ALA A 106 -6.76 -12.92 -0.96
CA ALA A 106 -6.60 -12.21 0.31
C ALA A 106 -5.20 -12.41 0.91
N LEU A 107 -4.67 -13.64 0.88
CA LEU A 107 -3.28 -13.92 1.31
C LEU A 107 -2.25 -13.22 0.44
N LEU A 108 -2.45 -13.18 -0.88
CA LEU A 108 -1.61 -12.44 -1.82
C LEU A 108 -1.62 -10.94 -1.53
N LYS A 109 -2.80 -10.35 -1.24
CA LYS A 109 -2.92 -8.95 -0.83
C LYS A 109 -2.24 -8.68 0.51
N ALA A 110 -2.30 -9.60 1.47
CA ALA A 110 -1.70 -9.40 2.79
C ALA A 110 -0.17 -9.55 2.77
N ASN A 111 0.33 -10.59 2.08
CA ASN A 111 1.74 -11.00 2.18
C ASN A 111 2.59 -10.65 0.95
N GLY A 112 1.97 -10.21 -0.14
CA GLY A 112 2.63 -9.93 -1.42
C GLY A 112 3.08 -11.17 -2.21
N ARG A 113 3.12 -12.35 -1.58
CA ARG A 113 3.49 -13.63 -2.18
C ARG A 113 2.79 -14.81 -1.52
N VAL A 114 2.64 -15.89 -2.27
CA VAL A 114 2.17 -17.19 -1.78
C VAL A 114 2.97 -18.32 -2.41
N VAL A 115 3.15 -19.40 -1.66
CA VAL A 115 3.85 -20.62 -2.10
C VAL A 115 2.83 -21.74 -2.24
N ALA A 116 2.84 -22.45 -3.36
CA ALA A 116 1.84 -23.46 -3.70
C ALA A 116 1.82 -24.62 -2.69
N SER A 117 2.98 -25.05 -2.19
CA SER A 117 3.09 -26.08 -1.15
C SER A 117 2.41 -25.66 0.16
N ASP A 118 2.58 -24.41 0.58
CA ASP A 118 2.01 -23.90 1.83
C ASP A 118 0.49 -23.77 1.72
N LEU A 119 0.01 -23.34 0.55
CA LEU A 119 -1.42 -23.27 0.27
C LEU A 119 -2.05 -24.66 0.20
N ALA A 120 -1.35 -25.65 -0.38
CA ALA A 120 -1.83 -27.04 -0.46
C ALA A 120 -2.08 -27.62 0.94
N VAL A 121 -1.12 -27.44 1.86
CA VAL A 121 -1.27 -27.82 3.27
C VAL A 121 -2.40 -27.03 3.94
N ARG A 122 -2.45 -25.71 3.73
CA ARG A 122 -3.44 -24.83 4.37
C ARG A 122 -4.88 -25.13 3.98
N PHE A 123 -5.11 -25.52 2.73
CA PHE A 123 -6.44 -25.80 2.20
C PHE A 123 -6.77 -27.29 2.11
N GLY A 124 -5.85 -28.18 2.50
CA GLY A 124 -6.07 -29.63 2.44
C GLY A 124 -6.24 -30.17 1.02
N VAL A 125 -5.62 -29.55 0.02
CA VAL A 125 -5.74 -29.93 -1.40
C VAL A 125 -4.37 -30.26 -2.00
N SER A 126 -4.37 -30.90 -3.17
CA SER A 126 -3.12 -31.17 -3.88
C SER A 126 -2.44 -29.88 -4.36
N GLU A 127 -1.10 -29.90 -4.45
CA GLU A 127 -0.35 -28.78 -5.01
C GLU A 127 -0.74 -28.53 -6.49
N ASP A 128 -1.13 -29.57 -7.23
CA ASP A 128 -1.61 -29.44 -8.61
C ASP A 128 -2.92 -28.62 -8.67
N SER A 129 -3.85 -28.85 -7.74
CA SER A 129 -5.08 -28.06 -7.61
C SER A 129 -4.76 -26.58 -7.36
N ILE A 130 -3.84 -26.28 -6.45
CA ILE A 130 -3.37 -24.91 -6.21
C ILE A 130 -2.70 -24.32 -7.45
N ARG A 131 -1.86 -25.08 -8.16
CA ARG A 131 -1.19 -24.61 -9.39
C ARG A 131 -2.19 -24.34 -10.52
N ARG A 132 -3.32 -25.06 -10.59
CA ARG A 132 -4.44 -24.74 -11.49
C ARG A 132 -5.13 -23.45 -11.07
N ASP A 133 -5.48 -23.31 -9.80
CA ASP A 133 -6.09 -22.06 -9.29
C ASP A 133 -5.22 -20.84 -9.54
N LEU A 134 -3.91 -20.93 -9.25
CA LEU A 134 -2.97 -19.84 -9.52
C LEU A 134 -2.82 -19.55 -11.02
N ARG A 135 -3.00 -20.55 -11.89
CA ARG A 135 -2.98 -20.35 -13.34
C ARG A 135 -4.22 -19.59 -13.81
N ASP A 136 -5.39 -19.96 -13.29
CA ASP A 136 -6.66 -19.30 -13.60
C ASP A 136 -6.72 -17.89 -13.01
N MET A 137 -6.14 -17.68 -11.82
CA MET A 137 -5.98 -16.35 -11.25
C MET A 137 -5.00 -15.49 -12.05
N ALA A 138 -3.89 -16.08 -12.54
CA ALA A 138 -2.92 -15.36 -13.34
C ALA A 138 -3.46 -14.99 -14.74
N SER A 139 -4.26 -15.85 -15.38
CA SER A 139 -4.92 -15.52 -16.65
C SER A 139 -5.93 -14.38 -16.50
N LYS A 140 -6.50 -14.21 -15.30
CA LYS A 140 -7.36 -13.08 -14.92
C LYS A 140 -6.59 -11.86 -14.39
N GLY A 141 -5.26 -11.86 -14.45
CA GLY A 141 -4.41 -10.75 -13.98
C GLY A 141 -4.33 -10.59 -12.46
N MET A 142 -4.91 -11.49 -11.66
CA MET A 142 -4.97 -11.37 -10.20
C MET A 142 -3.64 -11.70 -9.50
N CYS A 143 -2.74 -12.41 -10.18
CA CYS A 143 -1.41 -12.76 -9.65
C CYS A 143 -0.39 -13.01 -10.76
N ARG A 144 0.90 -12.92 -10.43
CA ARG A 144 2.00 -13.31 -11.34
C ARG A 144 2.60 -14.63 -10.88
N LYS A 145 2.50 -15.65 -11.72
CA LYS A 145 3.09 -16.98 -11.45
C LYS A 145 4.62 -16.90 -11.38
N VAL A 146 5.19 -17.57 -10.39
CA VAL A 146 6.64 -17.82 -10.26
C VAL A 146 6.88 -19.30 -10.01
N TYR A 147 8.15 -19.72 -9.96
CA TYR A 147 8.47 -21.10 -9.62
C TYR A 147 7.96 -21.43 -8.21
N GLY A 148 7.05 -22.41 -8.11
CA GLY A 148 6.50 -22.88 -6.84
C GLY A 148 5.43 -22.00 -6.19
N GLY A 149 4.91 -20.96 -6.85
CA GLY A 149 3.90 -20.09 -6.23
C GLY A 149 3.44 -18.93 -7.10
N ALA A 150 2.95 -17.87 -6.45
CA ALA A 150 2.53 -16.64 -7.11
C ALA A 150 2.93 -15.41 -6.30
N LEU A 151 3.22 -14.33 -7.01
CA LEU A 151 3.44 -13.00 -6.46
C LEU A 151 2.21 -12.15 -6.74
N LEU A 152 1.96 -11.16 -5.88
CA LEU A 152 1.03 -10.10 -6.22
C LEU A 152 1.54 -9.41 -7.50
N PRO A 153 0.67 -9.03 -8.44
CA PRO A 153 1.11 -8.32 -9.64
C PRO A 153 1.76 -6.99 -9.22
N THR A 154 3.08 -6.93 -9.26
CA THR A 154 3.81 -5.67 -9.30
C THR A 154 3.90 -5.27 -10.76
N ALA A 155 3.28 -4.15 -11.11
CA ALA A 155 3.40 -3.61 -12.45
C ALA A 155 4.88 -3.30 -12.75
N HIS A 156 5.40 -3.89 -13.82
CA HIS A 156 6.70 -3.50 -14.37
C HIS A 156 6.47 -2.22 -15.17
N PHE A 157 7.15 -1.14 -14.76
CA PHE A 157 7.02 0.14 -15.42
C PHE A 157 8.21 0.35 -16.34
N ASP A 158 7.95 0.35 -17.64
CA ASP A 158 8.93 0.72 -18.64
C ASP A 158 9.35 2.18 -18.48
N ALA A 159 10.50 2.57 -19.05
CA ALA A 159 10.90 3.96 -19.10
C ALA A 159 9.85 4.80 -19.86
N LEU A 160 9.74 6.10 -19.55
CA LEU A 160 8.80 7.00 -20.22
C LEU A 160 8.90 6.90 -21.76
N SER A 161 10.10 6.85 -22.32
CA SER A 161 10.32 6.75 -23.76
C SER A 161 9.65 5.53 -24.40
N GLN A 162 9.68 4.37 -23.73
CA GLN A 162 9.02 3.15 -24.21
C GLN A 162 7.49 3.26 -24.06
N ARG A 163 7.01 3.87 -22.96
CA ARG A 163 5.57 4.12 -22.76
C ARG A 163 5.01 5.09 -23.81
N MET A 164 5.76 6.10 -24.22
CA MET A 164 5.38 7.03 -25.27
C MET A 164 5.26 6.37 -26.64
N GLN A 165 6.14 5.39 -26.95
CA GLN A 165 6.09 4.64 -28.22
C GLN A 165 4.88 3.71 -28.34
N ARG A 166 4.32 3.27 -27.20
CA ARG A 166 3.06 2.54 -27.19
C ARG A 166 1.92 3.53 -27.39
N HIS A 167 1.43 3.59 -28.62
CA HIS A 167 0.16 4.23 -28.92
C HIS A 167 -0.96 3.29 -28.52
N ASP A 168 -1.75 3.74 -27.57
CA ASP A 168 -2.91 3.03 -27.06
C ASP A 168 -4.10 3.96 -27.24
N GLY A 169 -5.09 3.54 -28.04
CA GLY A 169 -6.31 4.32 -28.27
C GLY A 169 -7.03 4.64 -26.96
N GLU A 170 -6.94 3.75 -25.98
CA GLU A 170 -7.44 3.94 -24.62
C GLU A 170 -6.89 5.21 -24.00
N ARG A 171 -5.57 5.39 -24.02
CA ARG A 171 -4.91 6.52 -23.35
C ARG A 171 -5.39 7.86 -23.90
N SER A 172 -5.59 7.96 -25.21
CA SER A 172 -6.01 9.19 -25.86
C SER A 172 -7.45 9.55 -25.55
N VAL A 173 -8.32 8.53 -25.50
CA VAL A 173 -9.71 8.69 -25.10
C VAL A 173 -9.82 9.13 -23.64
N LEU A 174 -9.10 8.47 -22.73
CA LEU A 174 -9.08 8.83 -21.31
C LEU A 174 -8.49 10.23 -21.08
N ALA A 175 -7.43 10.59 -21.81
CA ALA A 175 -6.81 11.90 -21.73
C ALA A 175 -7.76 13.03 -22.15
N ARG A 176 -8.51 12.85 -23.25
CA ARG A 176 -9.53 13.83 -23.68
C ARG A 176 -10.65 13.99 -22.66
N HIS A 177 -11.10 12.89 -22.05
CA HIS A 177 -12.11 12.95 -20.98
C HIS A 177 -11.57 13.67 -19.75
N ALA A 178 -10.33 13.40 -19.33
CA ALA A 178 -9.73 14.10 -18.21
C ALA A 178 -9.57 15.61 -18.50
N ALA A 179 -9.19 15.98 -19.72
CA ALA A 179 -9.10 17.38 -20.14
C ALA A 179 -10.45 18.10 -20.13
N SER A 180 -11.56 17.41 -20.42
CA SER A 180 -12.91 18.03 -20.39
C SER A 180 -13.42 18.32 -18.98
N LEU A 181 -12.80 17.75 -17.95
CA LEU A 181 -13.08 18.09 -16.54
C LEU A 181 -12.45 19.41 -16.11
N LEU A 182 -11.51 19.94 -16.90
CA LEU A 182 -10.79 21.17 -16.62
C LEU A 182 -11.52 22.37 -17.20
N GLN A 183 -11.42 23.51 -16.51
CA GLN A 183 -12.10 24.75 -16.86
C GLN A 183 -11.10 25.83 -17.28
N ALA A 184 -11.55 26.70 -18.20
CA ALA A 184 -10.83 27.91 -18.56
C ALA A 184 -10.52 28.76 -17.31
N GLY A 185 -9.29 29.28 -17.23
CA GLY A 185 -8.78 30.10 -16.13
C GLY A 185 -8.16 29.30 -14.98
N GLN A 186 -8.24 27.97 -14.98
CA GLN A 186 -7.64 27.15 -13.93
C GLN A 186 -6.12 27.08 -14.05
N THR A 187 -5.48 26.92 -12.89
CA THR A 187 -4.09 26.48 -12.76
C THR A 187 -4.07 24.97 -12.51
N VAL A 188 -3.45 24.21 -13.42
CA VAL A 188 -3.44 22.74 -13.39
C VAL A 188 -2.01 22.21 -13.31
N LEU A 189 -1.77 21.34 -12.34
CA LEU A 189 -0.50 20.70 -12.10
C LEU A 189 -0.46 19.32 -12.75
N LEU A 190 0.29 19.20 -13.85
CA LEU A 190 0.49 17.96 -14.60
C LEU A 190 1.84 17.32 -14.26
N ASP A 191 1.81 16.06 -13.81
CA ASP A 191 3.03 15.27 -13.57
C ASP A 191 3.67 14.72 -14.86
N ALA A 192 4.87 14.16 -14.74
CA ALA A 192 5.50 13.38 -15.79
C ALA A 192 4.77 12.05 -16.05
N GLY A 193 4.43 11.82 -17.31
CA GLY A 193 3.81 10.58 -17.75
C GLY A 193 3.24 10.68 -19.16
N SER A 194 3.19 9.56 -19.87
CA SER A 194 2.66 9.53 -21.24
C SER A 194 1.17 9.92 -21.31
N THR A 195 0.39 9.60 -20.28
CA THR A 195 -1.02 10.06 -20.18
C THR A 195 -1.12 11.58 -20.05
N ASN A 196 -0.26 12.20 -19.25
CA ASN A 196 -0.26 13.64 -19.05
C ASN A 196 0.25 14.41 -20.28
N VAL A 197 1.11 13.80 -21.10
CA VAL A 197 1.47 14.32 -22.43
C VAL A 197 0.24 14.37 -23.34
N GLU A 198 -0.61 13.33 -23.33
CA GLU A 198 -1.83 13.33 -24.14
C GLU A 198 -2.92 14.27 -23.58
N ILE A 199 -2.98 14.46 -22.26
CA ILE A 199 -3.85 15.48 -21.65
C ILE A 199 -3.39 16.87 -22.08
N ALA A 200 -2.08 17.14 -22.03
CA ALA A 200 -1.52 18.41 -22.51
C ALA A 200 -1.85 18.66 -23.99
N GLN A 201 -1.80 17.63 -24.83
CA GLN A 201 -2.20 17.75 -26.23
C GLN A 201 -3.69 18.12 -26.37
N ALA A 202 -4.55 17.56 -25.53
CA ALA A 202 -5.98 17.85 -25.52
C ALA A 202 -6.32 19.25 -24.94
N LEU A 203 -5.40 19.86 -24.19
CA LEU A 203 -5.55 21.19 -23.60
C LEU A 203 -5.06 22.34 -24.49
N ARG A 204 -4.50 22.05 -25.67
CA ARG A 204 -4.06 23.11 -26.60
C ARG A 204 -5.22 24.03 -26.99
N GLY A 205 -4.95 25.34 -27.00
CA GLY A 205 -5.94 26.39 -27.27
C GLY A 205 -6.93 26.67 -26.13
N VAL A 206 -6.82 25.98 -24.99
CA VAL A 206 -7.61 26.28 -23.79
C VAL A 206 -6.86 27.36 -22.98
N PRO A 207 -7.53 28.40 -22.47
CA PRO A 207 -6.91 29.40 -21.60
C PRO A 207 -6.72 28.84 -20.19
N ILE A 208 -5.56 28.24 -19.93
CA ILE A 208 -5.22 27.53 -18.69
C ILE A 208 -3.74 27.76 -18.38
N THR A 209 -3.39 27.83 -17.10
CA THR A 209 -1.99 27.81 -16.66
C THR A 209 -1.60 26.39 -16.29
N VAL A 210 -0.71 25.76 -17.04
CA VAL A 210 -0.17 24.43 -16.76
C VAL A 210 1.13 24.55 -15.98
N VAL A 211 1.13 24.09 -14.74
CA VAL A 211 2.35 23.84 -13.97
C VAL A 211 2.78 22.40 -14.21
N THR A 212 4.04 22.14 -14.54
CA THR A 212 4.50 20.76 -14.75
C THR A 212 5.96 20.56 -14.37
N ASN A 213 6.29 19.36 -13.89
CA ASN A 213 7.68 18.92 -13.72
C ASN A 213 8.26 18.25 -14.97
N ALA A 214 7.47 18.07 -16.03
CA ALA A 214 7.82 17.22 -17.15
C ALA A 214 8.21 18.06 -18.38
N PRO A 215 9.49 18.03 -18.81
CA PRO A 215 9.91 18.71 -20.03
C PRO A 215 9.08 18.30 -21.26
N THR A 216 8.63 17.05 -21.32
CA THR A 216 7.78 16.55 -22.42
C THR A 216 6.39 17.17 -22.43
N VAL A 217 5.80 17.46 -21.26
CA VAL A 217 4.50 18.14 -21.17
C VAL A 217 4.67 19.61 -21.54
N ALA A 218 5.69 20.26 -21.01
CA ALA A 218 5.98 21.64 -21.37
C ALA A 218 6.26 21.82 -22.87
N ALA A 219 6.98 20.90 -23.50
CA ALA A 219 7.24 20.95 -24.93
C ALA A 219 5.97 20.85 -25.81
N VAL A 220 4.89 20.23 -25.32
CA VAL A 220 3.60 20.15 -26.05
C VAL A 220 2.87 21.50 -26.08
N LEU A 221 3.04 22.29 -25.02
CA LEU A 221 2.30 23.53 -24.76
C LEU A 221 3.13 24.79 -24.93
N CYS A 222 4.45 24.70 -25.09
CA CYS A 222 5.32 25.89 -25.06
C CYS A 222 5.11 26.86 -26.24
N ASP A 223 4.53 26.38 -27.34
CA ASP A 223 4.16 27.17 -28.50
C ASP A 223 2.64 27.44 -28.57
N ASP A 224 1.89 27.10 -27.52
CA ASP A 224 0.46 27.37 -27.49
C ASP A 224 0.20 28.88 -27.31
N PRO A 225 -0.68 29.48 -28.11
CA PRO A 225 -0.93 30.93 -28.05
C PRO A 225 -1.80 31.34 -26.86
N VAL A 226 -2.45 30.40 -26.17
CA VAL A 226 -3.43 30.70 -25.11
C VAL A 226 -3.03 30.09 -23.77
N ALA A 227 -2.50 28.87 -23.75
CA ALA A 227 -2.07 28.23 -22.51
C ALA A 227 -0.75 28.82 -22.00
N GLU A 228 -0.66 29.06 -20.69
CA GLU A 228 0.58 29.43 -20.02
C GLU A 228 1.27 28.18 -19.44
N VAL A 229 2.60 28.11 -19.50
CA VAL A 229 3.35 26.95 -19.00
C VAL A 229 4.37 27.40 -17.96
N VAL A 230 4.27 26.84 -16.75
CA VAL A 230 5.23 27.03 -15.66
C VAL A 230 5.95 25.71 -15.37
N MET A 231 7.28 25.71 -15.47
CA MET A 231 8.10 24.53 -15.23
C MET A 231 8.60 24.45 -13.80
N ILE A 232 8.38 23.31 -13.15
CA ILE A 232 9.02 22.95 -11.89
C ILE A 232 10.40 22.35 -12.19
N GLY A 233 11.44 23.00 -11.68
CA GLY A 233 12.84 22.60 -11.91
C GLY A 233 13.39 21.59 -10.92
N GLY A 234 14.39 20.81 -11.34
CA GLY A 234 15.09 19.83 -10.51
C GLY A 234 15.93 18.86 -11.32
N ARG A 235 16.39 17.77 -10.69
CA ARG A 235 17.09 16.70 -11.41
C ARG A 235 16.06 15.92 -12.21
N VAL A 236 16.27 15.81 -13.53
CA VAL A 236 15.41 14.98 -14.38
C VAL A 236 15.71 13.51 -14.12
N ASP A 237 14.70 12.77 -13.66
CA ASP A 237 14.79 11.33 -13.51
C ASP A 237 14.61 10.63 -14.87
N ARG A 238 15.46 9.64 -15.15
CA ARG A 238 15.46 8.95 -16.45
C ARG A 238 14.25 8.03 -16.63
N ALA A 239 13.71 7.49 -15.54
CA ALA A 239 12.62 6.51 -15.61
C ALA A 239 11.26 7.19 -15.79
N SER A 240 10.96 8.24 -15.03
CA SER A 240 9.74 9.05 -15.22
C SER A 240 9.86 10.11 -16.29
N GLY A 241 11.06 10.63 -16.56
CA GLY A 241 11.26 11.78 -17.43
C GLY A 241 10.86 13.12 -16.79
N GLY A 242 10.59 13.14 -15.48
CA GLY A 242 10.20 14.33 -14.73
C GLY A 242 11.35 14.91 -13.91
N ALA A 243 11.32 16.23 -13.70
CA ALA A 243 12.18 16.92 -12.75
C ALA A 243 11.71 16.63 -11.31
N ILE A 244 12.57 16.02 -10.51
CA ILE A 244 12.27 15.62 -9.14
C ILE A 244 13.38 16.07 -8.17
N GLY A 245 13.21 15.70 -6.90
CA GLY A 245 14.13 15.99 -5.81
C GLY A 245 13.73 17.23 -5.00
N GLY A 246 14.57 17.57 -4.01
CA GLY A 246 14.23 18.59 -3.02
C GLY A 246 13.98 20.00 -3.59
N SER A 247 14.59 20.37 -4.73
CA SER A 247 14.32 21.65 -5.39
C SER A 247 12.92 21.70 -5.99
N ALA A 248 12.48 20.60 -6.59
CA ALA A 248 11.16 20.48 -7.20
C ALA A 248 10.07 20.49 -6.11
N GLN A 249 10.31 19.78 -5.00
CA GLN A 249 9.41 19.78 -3.84
C GLN A 249 9.29 21.14 -3.16
N ARG A 250 10.38 21.92 -3.07
CA ARG A 250 10.31 23.29 -2.52
C ARG A 250 9.46 24.21 -3.38
N GLN A 251 9.61 24.14 -4.71
CA GLN A 251 8.76 24.90 -5.61
C GLN A 251 7.28 24.53 -5.44
N LEU A 252 6.96 23.24 -5.29
CA LEU A 252 5.59 22.80 -5.00
C LEU A 252 5.04 23.35 -3.68
N ALA A 253 5.88 23.50 -2.65
CA ALA A 253 5.44 23.98 -1.34
C ALA A 253 4.98 25.45 -1.35
N ASP A 254 5.42 26.22 -2.35
CA ASP A 254 5.04 27.64 -2.52
C ASP A 254 3.88 27.82 -3.52
N LEU A 255 3.26 26.72 -3.98
CA LEU A 255 2.17 26.73 -4.94
C LEU A 255 0.84 26.32 -4.30
N GLN A 256 -0.22 26.94 -4.78
CA GLN A 256 -1.59 26.46 -4.62
C GLN A 256 -2.21 26.43 -6.02
N VAL A 257 -2.63 25.25 -6.47
CA VAL A 257 -3.24 25.04 -7.79
C VAL A 257 -4.68 24.57 -7.64
N ASP A 258 -5.49 24.75 -8.68
CA ASP A 258 -6.88 24.32 -8.67
C ASP A 258 -6.97 22.80 -8.76
N VAL A 259 -6.22 22.21 -9.71
CA VAL A 259 -6.29 20.77 -10.02
C VAL A 259 -4.89 20.18 -10.14
N CYS A 260 -4.67 18.97 -9.64
CA CYS A 260 -3.51 18.15 -10.00
C CYS A 260 -3.90 16.85 -10.69
N ILE A 261 -3.02 16.39 -11.59
CA ILE A 261 -3.13 15.09 -12.26
C ILE A 261 -1.82 14.31 -12.06
N PRO A 262 -1.67 13.61 -10.92
CA PRO A 262 -0.47 12.84 -10.62
C PRO A 262 -0.38 11.57 -11.48
N GLY A 263 0.83 11.27 -11.95
CA GLY A 263 1.12 10.04 -12.68
C GLY A 263 1.17 8.85 -11.72
N ILE A 264 0.25 7.89 -11.87
CA ILE A 264 0.21 6.71 -11.00
C ILE A 264 0.82 5.47 -11.65
N CYS A 265 1.34 4.59 -10.80
CA CYS A 265 1.82 3.28 -11.17
C CYS A 265 0.73 2.22 -10.95
N ALA A 266 0.05 2.29 -9.81
CA ALA A 266 -0.94 1.31 -9.41
C ALA A 266 -2.03 1.95 -8.54
N LEU A 267 -3.24 1.39 -8.59
CA LEU A 267 -4.40 1.84 -7.84
C LEU A 267 -5.15 0.63 -7.28
N ASP A 268 -5.26 0.54 -5.96
CA ASP A 268 -5.99 -0.54 -5.27
C ASP A 268 -7.11 0.08 -4.43
N PRO A 269 -8.38 -0.36 -4.58
CA PRO A 269 -9.51 0.21 -3.85
C PRO A 269 -9.35 0.21 -2.32
N GLU A 270 -8.63 -0.78 -1.78
CA GLU A 270 -8.46 -0.93 -0.34
C GLU A 270 -7.29 -0.08 0.20
N THR A 271 -6.21 0.03 -0.57
CA THR A 271 -4.95 0.60 -0.04
C THR A 271 -4.55 1.94 -0.63
N GLY A 272 -5.17 2.34 -1.75
CA GLY A 272 -5.04 3.66 -2.34
C GLY A 272 -4.14 3.71 -3.56
N VAL A 273 -3.40 4.81 -3.66
CA VAL A 273 -2.63 5.21 -4.85
C VAL A 273 -1.16 4.90 -4.62
N TRP A 274 -0.51 4.28 -5.60
CA TRP A 274 0.85 3.75 -5.46
C TRP A 274 1.80 4.15 -6.60
N GLY A 275 3.08 4.27 -6.24
CA GLY A 275 4.23 4.59 -7.07
C GLY A 275 5.38 3.57 -6.90
N ASN A 276 6.36 3.58 -7.80
CA ASN A 276 7.50 2.65 -7.79
C ASN A 276 8.82 3.28 -7.26
N SER A 277 8.88 4.60 -7.12
CA SER A 277 10.02 5.36 -6.59
C SER A 277 9.60 6.17 -5.37
N ALA A 278 10.41 6.15 -4.31
CA ALA A 278 10.16 6.92 -3.10
C ALA A 278 10.15 8.43 -3.39
N GLU A 279 11.08 8.89 -4.22
CA GLU A 279 11.26 10.31 -4.54
C GLU A 279 10.10 10.82 -5.41
N GLU A 280 9.64 10.03 -6.38
CA GLU A 280 8.44 10.35 -7.14
C GLU A 280 7.18 10.32 -6.28
N ALA A 281 7.06 9.34 -5.38
CA ALA A 281 5.91 9.26 -4.49
C ALA A 281 5.84 10.49 -3.58
N ALA A 282 6.98 10.94 -3.04
CA ALA A 282 7.06 12.16 -2.24
C ALA A 282 6.74 13.41 -3.06
N PHE A 283 7.18 13.50 -4.33
CA PHE A 283 6.79 14.59 -5.22
C PHE A 283 5.27 14.61 -5.46
N LYS A 284 4.67 13.47 -5.81
CA LYS A 284 3.23 13.35 -6.06
C LYS A 284 2.38 13.60 -4.80
N GLN A 285 2.89 13.24 -3.62
CA GLN A 285 2.28 13.63 -2.35
C GLN A 285 2.22 15.14 -2.20
N ALA A 286 3.33 15.83 -2.47
CA ALA A 286 3.35 17.30 -2.46
C ALA A 286 2.42 17.90 -3.51
N MET A 287 2.30 17.29 -4.69
CA MET A 287 1.33 17.72 -5.71
C MET A 287 -0.11 17.68 -5.18
N ILE A 288 -0.51 16.57 -4.54
CA ILE A 288 -1.85 16.40 -3.98
C ILE A 288 -2.11 17.44 -2.87
N GLN A 289 -1.10 17.70 -2.02
CA GLN A 289 -1.24 18.72 -0.96
C GLN A 289 -1.35 20.15 -1.50
N ALA A 290 -0.72 20.45 -2.63
CA ALA A 290 -0.74 21.78 -3.25
C ALA A 290 -2.01 22.03 -4.09
N SER A 291 -2.90 21.04 -4.25
CA SER A 291 -4.07 21.12 -5.14
C SER A 291 -5.39 21.12 -4.41
N GLY A 292 -6.39 21.85 -4.93
CA GLY A 292 -7.77 21.77 -4.46
C GLY A 292 -8.51 20.50 -4.89
N VAL A 293 -8.21 20.01 -6.09
CA VAL A 293 -8.84 18.83 -6.70
C VAL A 293 -7.77 17.87 -7.24
N THR A 294 -7.92 16.58 -6.98
CA THR A 294 -7.05 15.51 -7.49
C THR A 294 -7.79 14.65 -8.50
N ILE A 295 -7.30 14.61 -9.74
CA ILE A 295 -7.80 13.74 -10.81
C ILE A 295 -6.78 12.62 -11.07
N ILE A 296 -7.21 11.37 -10.97
CA ILE A 296 -6.41 10.22 -11.38
C ILE A 296 -6.94 9.68 -12.70
N VAL A 297 -6.03 9.50 -13.66
CA VAL A 297 -6.31 8.80 -14.92
C VAL A 297 -5.54 7.48 -14.93
N ALA A 298 -6.27 6.38 -15.02
CA ALA A 298 -5.70 5.05 -14.88
C ALA A 298 -6.22 4.09 -15.95
N GLY A 299 -5.29 3.51 -16.71
CA GLY A 299 -5.63 2.41 -17.63
C GLY A 299 -5.79 1.09 -16.90
N ALA A 300 -6.48 0.13 -17.53
CA ALA A 300 -6.94 -1.11 -16.89
C ALA A 300 -5.83 -1.88 -16.15
N GLY A 301 -4.64 -1.97 -16.73
CA GLY A 301 -3.50 -2.69 -16.14
C GLY A 301 -2.94 -2.12 -14.83
N LYS A 302 -3.38 -0.93 -14.41
CA LYS A 302 -3.00 -0.31 -13.12
C LYS A 302 -4.01 -0.59 -12.00
N LEU A 303 -5.23 -0.98 -12.34
CA LEU A 303 -6.37 -1.11 -11.41
C LEU A 303 -6.31 -2.44 -10.64
N GLY A 304 -6.63 -2.40 -9.35
CA GLY A 304 -6.54 -3.56 -8.46
C GLY A 304 -5.10 -4.01 -8.14
N THR A 305 -4.09 -3.21 -8.52
CA THR A 305 -2.66 -3.55 -8.34
C THR A 305 -2.01 -2.68 -7.28
N ARG A 306 -0.78 -3.05 -6.87
CA ARG A 306 0.03 -2.27 -5.92
C ARG A 306 1.43 -2.04 -6.45
N ALA A 307 2.08 -1.00 -5.91
CA ALA A 307 3.50 -0.74 -6.11
C ALA A 307 4.19 -0.49 -4.76
N THR A 308 5.48 -0.18 -4.78
CA THR A 308 6.33 -0.16 -3.58
C THR A 308 6.03 0.99 -2.62
N TYR A 309 5.74 2.18 -3.15
CA TYR A 309 5.63 3.40 -2.35
C TYR A 309 4.22 3.98 -2.45
N ARG A 310 3.61 4.23 -1.31
CA ARG A 310 2.27 4.82 -1.25
C ARG A 310 2.35 6.30 -1.61
N ILE A 311 1.51 6.75 -2.53
CA ILE A 311 1.32 8.16 -2.88
C ILE A 311 0.21 8.74 -2.01
N GLY A 312 -0.96 8.11 -1.97
CA GLY A 312 -2.10 8.65 -1.24
C GLY A 312 -3.17 7.61 -0.95
N THR A 313 -4.24 8.05 -0.30
CA THR A 313 -5.46 7.26 -0.08
C THR A 313 -6.49 7.58 -1.15
N LEU A 314 -7.49 6.72 -1.35
CA LEU A 314 -8.60 7.05 -2.25
C LEU A 314 -9.45 8.24 -1.79
N ALA A 315 -9.46 8.56 -0.49
CA ALA A 315 -10.18 9.72 0.03
C ALA A 315 -9.57 11.06 -0.39
N GLN A 316 -8.34 11.04 -0.94
CA GLN A 316 -7.66 12.22 -1.48
C GLN A 316 -7.82 12.34 -3.00
N VAL A 317 -8.66 11.48 -3.60
CA VAL A 317 -8.93 11.47 -5.03
C VAL A 317 -10.35 11.97 -5.22
N ASP A 318 -10.53 13.03 -6.01
CA ASP A 318 -11.84 13.62 -6.27
C ASP A 318 -12.48 13.04 -7.52
N HIS A 319 -11.66 12.77 -8.54
CA HIS A 319 -12.11 12.16 -9.78
C HIS A 319 -11.19 11.01 -10.20
N LEU A 320 -11.79 9.88 -10.56
CA LEU A 320 -11.10 8.72 -11.13
C LEU A 320 -11.62 8.47 -12.55
N VAL A 321 -10.74 8.63 -13.54
CA VAL A 321 -11.02 8.41 -14.97
C VAL A 321 -10.41 7.08 -15.40
N VAL A 322 -11.27 6.15 -15.82
CA VAL A 322 -10.89 4.80 -16.24
C VAL A 322 -11.73 4.37 -17.45
N ALA A 323 -11.26 3.36 -18.18
CA ALA A 323 -12.03 2.75 -19.25
C ALA A 323 -13.30 2.06 -18.71
N ALA A 324 -14.36 2.03 -19.53
CA ALA A 324 -15.67 1.52 -19.14
C ALA A 324 -15.73 -0.01 -19.01
N ASP A 325 -14.71 -0.74 -19.50
CA ASP A 325 -14.58 -2.20 -19.44
C ASP A 325 -14.09 -2.73 -18.08
N LEU A 326 -14.21 -1.91 -17.04
CA LEU A 326 -13.90 -2.27 -15.66
C LEU A 326 -14.73 -3.47 -15.17
N SER A 327 -14.07 -4.42 -14.50
CA SER A 327 -14.76 -5.56 -13.89
C SER A 327 -15.83 -5.10 -12.89
N ALA A 328 -16.92 -5.86 -12.78
CA ALA A 328 -18.03 -5.53 -11.88
C ALA A 328 -17.55 -5.37 -10.43
N GLU A 329 -16.62 -6.22 -9.99
CA GLU A 329 -16.05 -6.20 -8.65
C GLU A 329 -15.22 -4.94 -8.40
N LEU A 330 -14.32 -4.58 -9.33
CA LEU A 330 -13.52 -3.35 -9.19
C LEU A 330 -14.40 -2.10 -9.25
N ARG A 331 -15.42 -2.10 -10.11
CA ARG A 331 -16.38 -1.01 -10.22
C ARG A 331 -17.12 -0.79 -8.90
N GLU A 332 -17.65 -1.85 -8.30
CA GLU A 332 -18.35 -1.77 -7.01
C GLU A 332 -17.41 -1.25 -5.91
N GLN A 333 -16.17 -1.75 -5.87
CA GLN A 333 -15.17 -1.32 -4.89
C GLN A 333 -14.79 0.17 -5.03
N PHE A 334 -14.64 0.68 -6.25
CA PHE A 334 -14.34 2.10 -6.47
C PHE A 334 -15.57 2.99 -6.24
N MET A 335 -16.77 2.53 -6.55
CA MET A 335 -18.02 3.26 -6.28
C MET A 335 -18.33 3.39 -4.78
N ALA A 336 -17.79 2.51 -3.94
CA ALA A 336 -17.93 2.63 -2.48
C ALA A 336 -17.12 3.82 -1.89
N GLY A 337 -16.20 4.41 -2.67
CA GLY A 337 -15.44 5.59 -2.29
C GLY A 337 -16.23 6.90 -2.42
N GLN A 338 -15.67 7.99 -1.91
CA GLN A 338 -16.26 9.34 -2.02
C GLN A 338 -15.92 10.06 -3.34
N MET A 339 -15.06 9.46 -4.16
CA MET A 339 -14.62 10.04 -5.44
C MET A 339 -15.66 9.87 -6.54
N GLN A 340 -15.64 10.76 -7.52
CA GLN A 340 -16.43 10.64 -8.74
C GLN A 340 -15.74 9.69 -9.72
N LEU A 341 -16.37 8.54 -9.98
CA LEU A 341 -15.91 7.57 -10.96
C LEU A 341 -16.43 7.90 -12.37
N HIS A 342 -15.51 8.16 -13.30
CA HIS A 342 -15.79 8.38 -14.71
C HIS A 342 -15.44 7.13 -15.51
N LEU A 343 -16.47 6.46 -16.03
CA LEU A 343 -16.33 5.30 -16.91
C LEU A 343 -16.39 5.78 -18.37
N VAL A 344 -15.26 5.72 -19.05
CA VAL A 344 -15.13 6.26 -20.42
C VAL A 344 -15.18 5.12 -21.43
N PRO A 345 -16.11 5.12 -22.40
CA PRO A 345 -16.13 4.13 -23.47
C PRO A 345 -14.86 4.26 -24.31
N VAL A 346 -14.15 3.15 -24.50
CA VAL A 346 -12.99 3.06 -25.37
C VAL A 346 -13.33 2.04 -26.43
N ASP A 347 -13.35 2.47 -27.69
CA ASP A 347 -13.60 1.55 -28.80
C ASP A 347 -12.46 0.54 -28.88
N ALA A 348 -12.79 -0.75 -28.87
CA ALA A 348 -11.81 -1.79 -29.14
C ALA A 348 -11.35 -1.65 -30.60
N ALA A 349 -10.12 -1.18 -30.77
CA ALA A 349 -9.48 -1.02 -32.08
C ALA A 349 -9.23 -2.36 -32.78
#